data_AF-A0A525BVV4-F1
#
_entry.id   AF-A0A525BVV4-F1
#
_cell.length_a   1.000
_cell.length_b   1.000
_cell.length_c   1.000
_cell.angle_alpha   90.00
_cell.angle_beta   90.00
_cell.angle_gamma   90.00
#
_symmetry.space_group_name_H-M   'P 1'
#
loop_
_entity.id
_entity.type
_entity.pdbx_description
1 polymer ?
#
loop_
_entity_poly.entity_id
_entity_poly.type
_entity_poly.pdbx_seq_one_letter_code
_entity_poly.pdbx_strand_id
1 'polypeptide(L)' 'MLISEKEARFKYCPLLTTHDDKLKFCLGAGCMMWRWKNPERREEADSGYCGQSGRPAGAL' A
#
# COMPACT_ATOMS: atom_id res chain seq x y z
N MET A 1 -8.13 -1.06 2.56
CA MET A 1 -8.06 0.23 3.29
C MET A 1 -7.51 1.28 2.34
N LEU A 2 -8.13 2.46 2.26
CA LEU A 2 -7.69 3.58 1.43
C LEU A 2 -6.92 4.57 2.31
N ILE A 3 -5.62 4.74 2.08
CA ILE A 3 -4.70 5.57 2.89
C ILE A 3 -3.65 6.24 1.99
N SER A 4 -2.98 7.29 2.48
CA SER A 4 -1.84 7.85 1.74
C SER A 4 -0.71 6.84 1.62
N GLU A 5 0.10 6.95 0.57
CA GLU A 5 1.31 6.11 0.44
C GLU A 5 2.25 6.32 1.63
N LYS A 6 2.41 7.58 2.06
CA LYS A 6 3.20 7.95 3.24
C LYS A 6 2.77 7.15 4.45
N GLU A 7 1.47 7.13 4.76
CA GLU A 7 0.94 6.34 5.89
C GLU A 7 1.11 4.84 5.68
N ALA A 8 0.93 4.34 4.45
CA ALA A 8 1.09 2.92 4.15
C ALA A 8 2.50 2.43 4.47
N ARG A 9 3.53 3.21 4.13
CA ARG A 9 4.94 2.89 4.41
C ARG A 9 5.30 2.80 5.89
N PHE A 10 4.45 3.29 6.79
CA PHE A 10 4.61 3.11 8.25
C PHE A 10 3.86 1.90 8.82
N LYS A 11 3.18 1.11 7.98
CA LYS A 11 2.46 -0.10 8.40
C LYS A 11 3.20 -1.36 8.00
N TYR A 12 3.14 -2.37 8.85
CA TYR A 12 3.65 -3.70 8.53
C TYR A 12 2.82 -4.35 7.41
N CYS A 13 3.51 -4.97 6.46
CA CYS A 13 2.89 -5.74 5.39
C CYS A 13 2.82 -7.22 5.81
N PRO A 14 1.63 -7.82 5.95
CA PRO A 14 1.49 -9.22 6.35
C PRO A 14 1.99 -10.21 5.30
N LEU A 15 2.28 -9.74 4.07
CA LEU A 15 2.76 -10.55 2.95
C LEU A 15 4.26 -10.39 2.68
N LEU A 16 4.94 -9.49 3.41
CA LEU A 16 6.35 -9.22 3.21
C LEU A 16 7.11 -9.59 4.48
N THR A 17 7.62 -10.80 4.51
CA THR A 17 8.42 -11.34 5.61
C THR A 17 9.91 -11.41 5.26
N THR A 18 10.75 -11.34 6.28
CA THR A 18 12.16 -11.74 6.22
C THR A 18 12.30 -13.25 6.39
N HIS A 19 13.52 -13.77 6.22
CA HIS A 19 13.83 -15.18 6.49
C HIS A 19 13.63 -15.57 7.97
N ASP A 20 13.72 -14.61 8.90
CA ASP A 20 13.45 -14.81 10.33
C ASP A 20 12.01 -14.49 10.73
N ASP A 21 11.06 -14.61 9.79
CA ASP A 21 9.61 -14.42 9.98
C ASP A 21 9.18 -13.05 10.52
N LYS A 22 10.04 -12.04 10.41
CA LYS A 22 9.68 -10.67 10.78
C LYS A 22 8.97 -9.97 9.63
N LEU A 23 7.91 -9.25 9.97
CA LEU A 23 7.20 -8.42 9.01
C LEU A 23 8.04 -7.20 8.64
N LYS A 24 8.03 -6.85 7.34
CA LYS A 24 8.58 -5.59 6.83
C LYS A 24 7.49 -4.54 6.69
N PHE A 25 7.89 -3.29 6.65
CA PHE A 25 7.00 -2.20 6.28
C PHE A 25 6.51 -2.32 4.84
N CYS A 26 5.32 -1.79 4.57
CA CYS A 26 4.78 -1.71 3.22
C CYS A 26 5.72 -0.90 2.31
N LEU A 27 5.88 -1.35 1.06
CA LEU A 27 6.72 -0.67 0.08
C LEU A 27 5.97 0.44 -0.68
N GLY A 28 4.69 0.69 -0.38
CA GLY A 28 3.87 1.67 -1.09
C GLY A 28 3.90 1.43 -2.61
N ALA A 29 4.15 2.48 -3.39
CA ALA A 29 4.25 2.43 -4.84
C ALA A 29 5.41 1.57 -5.37
N GLY A 30 6.40 1.22 -4.53
CA GLY A 30 7.44 0.25 -4.85
C GLY A 30 6.95 -1.21 -4.85
N CYS A 31 5.73 -1.47 -4.39
CA CYS A 31 5.09 -2.78 -4.44
C CYS A 31 4.19 -2.91 -5.67
N MET A 32 4.33 -4.01 -6.43
CA MET A 32 3.44 -4.33 -7.56
C MET A 32 1.96 -4.45 -7.18
N MET A 33 1.65 -4.58 -5.89
CA MET A 33 0.27 -4.68 -5.39
C MET A 33 -0.35 -3.34 -5.04
N TRP A 34 0.41 -2.23 -5.01
CA TRP A 34 -0.14 -0.91 -4.71
C TRP A 34 -1.02 -0.41 -5.86
N ARG A 35 -2.18 0.15 -5.51
CA ARG A 35 -3.14 0.72 -6.45
C ARG A 35 -3.47 2.14 -6.01
N TRP A 36 -3.15 3.10 -6.86
CA TRP A 36 -3.51 4.50 -6.64
C TRP A 36 -5.02 4.68 -6.76
N LYS A 37 -5.60 5.51 -5.89
CA LYS A 37 -7.00 5.94 -6.04
C LYS A 37 -7.20 6.73 -7.33
N ASN A 38 -6.23 7.59 -7.64
CA ASN A 38 -6.20 8.45 -8.81
C ASN A 38 -4.90 8.14 -9.58
N PRO A 39 -4.91 7.31 -10.62
CA PRO A 39 -3.70 6.88 -11.31
C PRO A 39 -2.84 8.00 -11.91
N GLU A 40 -3.44 9.16 -12.16
CA GLU A 40 -2.80 10.39 -12.65
C GLU A 40 -1.99 11.13 -11.56
N ARG A 41 -2.21 10.79 -10.29
CA ARG A 41 -1.57 11.43 -9.13
C ARG A 41 -0.88 10.37 -8.28
N ARG A 42 0.45 10.41 -8.26
CA ARG A 42 1.31 9.37 -7.66
C ARG A 42 2.36 9.96 -6.73
N GLU A 43 1.96 10.91 -5.90
CA GLU A 43 2.81 11.50 -4.87
C GLU A 43 2.62 10.78 -3.54
N GLU A 44 3.58 10.89 -2.61
CA GLU A 44 3.50 10.17 -1.32
C GLU A 44 2.27 10.57 -0.48
N ALA A 45 1.77 11.78 -0.66
CA ALA A 45 0.57 12.28 0.00
C ALA A 45 -0.74 11.75 -0.65
N ASP A 46 -0.68 11.25 -1.88
CA ASP A 46 -1.85 10.73 -2.57
C ASP A 46 -2.29 9.39 -1.98
N SER A 47 -3.60 9.14 -2.06
CA SER A 47 -4.19 7.93 -1.51
C SER A 47 -4.11 6.75 -2.47
N GLY A 48 -3.91 5.57 -1.91
CA GLY A 48 -3.99 4.30 -2.59
C GLY A 48 -4.39 3.17 -1.64
N TYR A 49 -4.31 1.95 -2.13
CA TYR A 49 -4.65 0.76 -1.39
C TYR A 49 -3.83 -0.43 -1.86
N CYS A 50 -3.71 -1.44 -1.00
CA CYS A 50 -3.12 -2.73 -1.37
C CYS A 50 -4.15 -3.56 -2.16
N GLY A 51 -3.79 -3.96 -3.38
CA GLY A 51 -4.63 -4.80 -4.25
C GLY A 51 -4.92 -6.19 -3.67
N GLN A 52 -4.03 -6.73 -2.82
CA GLN A 52 -4.28 -8.01 -2.12
C GLN A 52 -5.26 -7.88 -0.95
N SER A 53 -5.43 -6.68 -0.39
CA SER A 53 -6.41 -6.43 0.68
C SER A 53 -7.81 -6.16 0.14
N GLY A 54 -8.04 -6.38 -1.17
CA GLY A 54 -9.28 -6.07 -1.86
C GLY A 54 -9.45 -4.57 -2.15
N ARG A 55 -10.43 -4.26 -3.00
CA ARG A 55 -10.77 -2.88 -3.36
C ARG A 55 -11.64 -2.25 -2.25
N PRO A 56 -11.18 -1.20 -1.56
CA PRO A 56 -11.98 -0.53 -0.54
C PRO A 56 -13.14 0.26 -1.17
N ALA A 57 -14.21 0.45 -0.40
CA ALA A 57 -15.29 1.35 -0.80
C ALA A 57 -14.74 2.76 -1.11
N GLY A 58 -15.08 3.30 -2.28
CA GLY A 58 -14.59 4.61 -2.72
C GLY A 58 -13.24 4.62 -3.46
N ALA A 59 -12.63 3.45 -3.71
CA ALA A 59 -11.63 3.32 -4.76
C ALA A 59 -12.34 3.08 -6.10
N LEU A 60 -12.12 3.99 -7.05
CA LEU A 60 -12.65 3.90 -8.43
C LEU A 60 -12.03 2.70 -9.16
#